data_AF-A0A645FWU9-F1
#
_entry.id   AF-A0A645FWU9-F1
#
_cell.length_a   1.000
_cell.length_b   1.000
_cell.length_c   1.000
_cell.angle_alpha   90.00
_cell.angle_beta   90.00
_cell.angle_gamma   90.00
#
_symmetry.space_group_name_H-M   'P 1'
#
loop_
_entity.id
_entity.type
_entity.pdbx_description
1 polymer ?
#
loop_
_entity_poly.entity_id
_entity_poly.type
_entity_poly.pdbx_seq_one_letter_code
_entity_poly.pdbx_strand_id
1 'polypeptide(L)'
;MFTEEILNSYKTAILSRWMTEIEHRLIPNYISEMRSIKKGCNDELTEYDIEKWGEISKIREYIMKDSYTRKSLFSQIKDSISNSDFEKLSNLQIQLDSEMKNLRKLYADYRRNLMSL
;
A
#
# COMPACT_ATOMS: atom_id res chain seq x y z
N MET A 1 19.25 -3.89 -37.10
CA MET A 1 19.01 -5.14 -36.33
C MET A 1 19.09 -4.81 -34.86
N PHE A 2 18.12 -5.23 -34.04
CA PHE A 2 18.21 -5.07 -32.59
C PHE A 2 19.25 -6.05 -32.04
N THR A 3 20.30 -5.53 -31.43
CA THR A 3 21.32 -6.35 -30.76
C THR A 3 20.90 -6.68 -29.34
N GLU A 4 21.45 -7.75 -28.79
CA GLU A 4 21.21 -8.16 -27.41
C GLU A 4 21.64 -7.09 -26.39
N GLU A 5 22.67 -6.31 -26.72
CA GLU A 5 23.09 -5.13 -25.95
C GLU A 5 22.00 -4.06 -25.89
N ILE A 6 21.35 -3.76 -27.02
CA ILE A 6 20.25 -2.78 -27.07
C ILE A 6 19.07 -3.29 -26.24
N LEU A 7 18.75 -4.58 -26.33
CA LEU A 7 17.67 -5.19 -25.54
C LEU A 7 17.97 -5.14 -24.02
N ASN A 8 19.19 -5.45 -23.61
CA ASN A 8 19.60 -5.42 -22.20
C ASN A 8 19.64 -3.99 -21.63
N SER A 9 20.11 -3.03 -22.42
CA SER A 9 20.08 -1.60 -22.06
C SER A 9 18.64 -1.12 -21.86
N TYR A 10 17.76 -1.45 -22.79
CA TYR A 10 16.35 -1.10 -22.71
C TYR A 10 15.66 -1.72 -21.49
N LYS A 11 15.88 -3.02 -21.23
CA LYS A 11 15.34 -3.71 -20.05
C LYS A 11 15.75 -3.03 -18.76
N THR A 12 17.03 -2.71 -18.62
CA THR A 12 17.57 -2.02 -17.43
C THR A 12 16.95 -0.64 -17.26
N ALA A 13 16.80 0.13 -18.34
CA ALA A 13 16.19 1.46 -18.29
C ALA A 13 14.72 1.40 -17.85
N ILE A 14 13.94 0.43 -18.36
CA ILE A 14 12.54 0.25 -17.99
C ILE A 14 12.40 -0.19 -16.53
N LEU A 15 13.22 -1.14 -16.06
CA LEU A 15 13.19 -1.61 -14.67
C LEU A 15 13.57 -0.49 -13.69
N SER A 16 14.60 0.30 -14.02
CA SER A 16 15.00 1.45 -13.21
C SER A 16 13.87 2.46 -13.10
N ARG A 17 13.25 2.84 -14.23
CA ARG A 17 12.10 3.74 -14.25
C ARG A 17 10.93 3.20 -13.43
N TRP A 18 10.62 1.91 -13.54
CA TRP A 18 9.55 1.26 -12.79
C TRP A 18 9.79 1.33 -11.28
N MET A 19 11.00 1.02 -10.81
CA MET A 19 11.36 1.17 -9.39
C MET A 19 11.23 2.61 -8.90
N THR A 20 11.70 3.58 -9.70
CA THR A 20 11.59 5.01 -9.37
C THR A 20 10.13 5.45 -9.24
N GLU A 21 9.24 5.01 -10.14
CA GLU A 21 7.80 5.32 -10.05
C GLU A 21 7.16 4.71 -8.79
N ILE A 22 7.53 3.48 -8.43
CA ILE A 22 7.03 2.86 -7.20
C ILE A 22 7.43 3.69 -5.98
N GLU A 23 8.71 4.03 -5.88
CA GLU A 23 9.27 4.70 -4.71
C GLU A 23 8.83 6.16 -4.57
N HIS A 24 8.83 6.90 -5.66
CA HIS A 24 8.65 8.36 -5.64
C HIS A 24 7.22 8.80 -5.96
N ARG A 25 6.36 7.90 -6.45
CA ARG A 25 4.99 8.25 -6.84
C ARG A 25 3.96 7.33 -6.20
N LEU A 26 4.06 6.02 -6.41
CA LEU A 26 3.04 5.07 -5.93
C LEU A 26 2.98 5.02 -4.39
N ILE A 27 4.13 4.82 -3.72
CA ILE A 27 4.19 4.78 -2.25
C ILE A 27 3.74 6.12 -1.64
N PRO A 28 4.26 7.30 -2.06
CA PRO A 28 3.80 8.58 -1.53
C PRO A 28 2.30 8.82 -1.70
N ASN A 29 1.72 8.45 -2.84
CA ASN A 29 0.28 8.56 -3.07
C ASN A 29 -0.53 7.72 -2.07
N TYR A 30 -0.13 6.46 -1.85
CA TYR A 30 -0.79 5.60 -0.87
C TYR A 30 -0.57 6.06 0.57
N ILE A 31 0.58 6.63 0.90
CA ILE A 31 0.80 7.26 2.21
C ILE A 31 -0.16 8.43 2.42
N SER A 32 -0.30 9.31 1.42
CA SER A 32 -1.23 10.45 1.46
C SER A 32 -2.67 9.97 1.67
N GLU A 33 -3.08 8.96 0.91
CA GLU A 33 -4.40 8.35 1.05
C GLU A 33 -4.62 7.76 2.45
N MET A 34 -3.67 7.00 2.98
CA MET A 34 -3.80 6.42 4.33
C MET A 34 -3.81 7.45 5.45
N ARG A 35 -3.23 8.62 5.24
CA ARG A 35 -3.31 9.77 6.17
C ARG A 35 -4.66 10.47 6.10
N SER A 36 -5.37 10.37 4.97
CA SER A 36 -6.72 10.93 4.83
C SER A 36 -7.78 10.13 5.61
N ILE A 37 -7.51 8.85 5.88
CA ILE A 37 -8.41 7.96 6.63
C ILE A 37 -8.43 8.35 8.10
N LYS A 38 -9.61 8.75 8.59
CA LYS A 38 -9.84 9.19 9.97
C LYS A 38 -10.95 8.40 10.66
N LYS A 39 -10.76 8.14 11.95
CA LYS A 39 -11.78 7.58 12.84
C LYS A 39 -12.88 8.63 13.03
N GLY A 40 -14.14 8.19 13.11
CA GLY A 40 -15.23 9.04 13.62
C GLY A 40 -14.92 9.52 15.03
N CYS A 41 -15.29 10.77 15.32
CA CYS A 41 -15.04 11.42 16.62
C CYS A 41 -16.32 11.58 17.45
N ASN A 42 -17.46 11.07 16.98
CA ASN A 42 -18.73 11.26 17.65
C ASN A 42 -18.86 10.27 18.81
N ASP A 43 -19.50 10.68 19.90
CA ASP A 43 -19.76 9.84 21.06
C ASP A 43 -20.78 8.70 20.78
N GLU A 44 -21.37 8.69 19.58
CA GLU A 44 -22.38 7.73 19.12
C GLU A 44 -21.80 6.57 18.29
N LEU A 45 -20.50 6.28 18.40
CA LEU A 45 -19.91 5.12 17.73
C LEU A 45 -20.54 3.82 18.26
N THR A 46 -21.17 3.06 17.35
CA THR A 46 -21.70 1.74 17.68
C THR A 46 -20.58 0.72 17.87
N GLU A 47 -20.86 -0.41 18.53
CA GLU A 47 -19.91 -1.53 18.62
C GLU A 47 -19.45 -2.00 17.23
N TYR A 48 -20.37 -1.99 16.26
CA TYR A 48 -20.08 -2.30 14.86
C TYR A 48 -19.07 -1.32 14.23
N ASP A 49 -19.21 -0.02 14.49
CA ASP A 49 -18.25 1.00 14.02
C ASP A 49 -16.86 0.80 14.62
N ILE A 50 -16.80 0.43 15.90
CA ILE A 50 -15.54 0.16 16.61
C ILE A 50 -14.84 -1.06 15.99
N GLU A 51 -15.59 -2.12 15.72
CA GLU A 51 -15.08 -3.34 15.07
C GLU A 51 -14.54 -3.03 13.66
N LYS A 52 -15.33 -2.34 12.83
CA LYS A 52 -14.93 -1.94 11.47
C LYS A 52 -13.69 -1.07 11.47
N TRP A 53 -13.61 -0.12 12.40
CA TRP A 53 -12.39 0.69 12.56
C TRP A 53 -11.17 -0.15 12.99
N GLY A 54 -11.39 -1.19 13.79
CA GLY A 54 -10.36 -2.16 14.15
C GLY A 54 -9.80 -2.90 12.93
N GLU A 55 -10.66 -3.35 12.02
CA GLU A 55 -10.25 -3.97 10.74
C GLU A 55 -9.42 -3.01 9.87
N ILE A 56 -9.91 -1.78 9.70
CA ILE A 56 -9.21 -0.71 8.96
C ILE A 56 -7.83 -0.44 9.58
N SER A 57 -7.76 -0.37 10.91
CA SER A 57 -6.52 -0.11 11.63
C SER A 57 -5.51 -1.23 11.43
N LYS A 58 -5.93 -2.51 11.48
CA LYS A 58 -5.06 -3.66 11.23
C LYS A 58 -4.41 -3.61 9.84
N ILE A 59 -5.19 -3.27 8.80
CA ILE A 59 -4.65 -3.14 7.44
C ILE A 59 -3.67 -1.97 7.34
N ARG A 60 -4.01 -0.81 7.94
CA ARG A 60 -3.09 0.34 7.96
C ARG A 60 -1.77 0.00 8.66
N GLU A 61 -1.81 -0.73 9.76
CA GLU A 61 -0.61 -1.18 10.47
C GLU A 61 0.18 -2.19 9.64
N TYR A 62 -0.49 -3.12 8.97
CA TYR A 62 0.15 -4.06 8.04
C TYR A 62 0.95 -3.35 6.94
N ILE A 63 0.37 -2.32 6.33
CA ILE A 63 0.99 -1.63 5.22
C ILE A 63 2.07 -0.64 5.68
N MET A 64 1.86 0.07 6.79
CA MET A 64 2.68 1.24 7.16
C MET A 64 3.65 1.02 8.33
N LYS A 65 3.37 0.09 9.25
CA LYS A 65 4.13 -0.02 10.50
C LYS A 65 4.97 -1.28 10.53
N ASP A 66 6.25 -1.10 10.79
CA ASP A 66 7.13 -2.20 11.16
C ASP A 66 6.80 -2.63 12.59
N SER A 67 6.80 -3.94 12.82
CA SER A 67 6.74 -4.53 14.15
C SER A 67 8.07 -5.23 14.46
N TYR A 68 8.24 -5.66 15.71
CA TYR A 68 9.39 -6.45 16.11
C TYR A 68 9.55 -7.75 15.31
N THR A 69 8.42 -8.31 14.83
CA THR A 69 8.38 -9.60 14.15
C THR A 69 8.21 -9.49 12.63
N ARG A 70 7.84 -8.32 12.10
CA ARG A 70 7.49 -8.17 10.69
C ARG A 70 7.71 -6.75 10.17
N LYS A 71 8.38 -6.62 9.03
CA LYS A 71 8.43 -5.37 8.26
C LYS A 71 7.08 -5.07 7.60
N SER A 72 6.70 -3.80 7.58
CA SER A 72 5.57 -3.28 6.84
C SER A 72 5.70 -3.57 5.35
N LEU A 73 4.57 -3.53 4.64
CA LEU A 73 4.59 -3.75 3.19
C LEU A 73 5.42 -2.68 2.47
N PHE A 74 5.38 -1.42 2.94
CA PHE A 74 6.25 -0.36 2.41
C PHE A 74 7.73 -0.61 2.66
N SER A 75 8.12 -1.05 3.86
CA SER A 75 9.53 -1.38 4.15
C SER A 75 10.01 -2.56 3.30
N GLN A 76 9.18 -3.60 3.13
CA GLN A 76 9.51 -4.74 2.27
C GLN A 76 9.70 -4.34 0.81
N ILE A 77 8.85 -3.44 0.28
CA ILE A 77 8.99 -2.92 -1.08
C ILE A 77 10.30 -2.15 -1.25
N LYS A 78 10.64 -1.27 -0.29
CA LYS A 78 11.90 -0.52 -0.30
C LYS A 78 13.14 -1.44 -0.25
N ASP A 79 13.07 -2.49 0.55
CA ASP A 79 14.12 -3.51 0.59
C ASP A 79 14.25 -4.23 -0.76
N SER A 80 13.14 -4.62 -1.39
CA SER A 80 13.15 -5.28 -2.70
C SER A 80 13.70 -4.38 -3.81
N ILE A 81 13.40 -3.08 -3.78
CA ILE A 81 14.00 -2.08 -4.68
C ILE A 81 15.51 -2.00 -4.45
N SER A 82 15.95 -1.87 -3.19
CA SER A 82 17.37 -1.78 -2.83
C SER A 82 18.17 -3.01 -3.27
N ASN A 83 17.54 -4.20 -3.19
CA ASN A 83 18.16 -5.46 -3.58
C ASN A 83 17.97 -5.81 -5.07
N SER A 84 17.28 -4.97 -5.85
CA SER A 84 16.91 -5.25 -7.25
C SER A 84 16.19 -6.59 -7.44
N ASP A 85 15.41 -7.02 -6.44
CA ASP A 85 14.62 -8.24 -6.46
C ASP A 85 13.27 -7.97 -7.14
N PHE A 86 13.30 -7.97 -8.47
CA PHE A 86 12.16 -7.58 -9.31
C PHE A 86 10.94 -8.50 -9.17
N GLU A 87 11.18 -9.80 -8.96
CA GLU A 87 10.10 -10.78 -8.79
C GLU A 87 9.37 -10.52 -7.47
N LYS A 88 10.12 -10.38 -6.37
CA LYS A 88 9.53 -10.05 -5.07
C LYS A 88 8.87 -8.68 -5.08
N LEU A 89 9.49 -7.68 -5.72
CA LEU A 89 8.91 -6.35 -5.87
C LEU A 89 7.55 -6.39 -6.57
N SER A 90 7.43 -7.15 -7.67
CA SER A 90 6.18 -7.33 -8.40
C SER A 90 5.10 -7.97 -7.53
N ASN A 91 5.43 -9.04 -6.81
CA ASN A 91 4.49 -9.71 -5.92
C ASN A 91 4.01 -8.79 -4.78
N LEU A 92 4.93 -8.04 -4.16
CA LEU A 92 4.60 -7.08 -3.12
C LEU A 92 3.75 -5.91 -3.65
N GLN A 93 3.99 -5.46 -4.88
CA GLN A 93 3.16 -4.43 -5.53
C GLN A 93 1.72 -4.90 -5.71
N ILE A 94 1.51 -6.12 -6.23
CA ILE A 94 0.17 -6.71 -6.39
C ILE A 94 -0.52 -6.84 -5.04
N GLN A 95 0.20 -7.30 -4.02
CA GLN A 95 -0.33 -7.41 -2.67
C GLN A 95 -0.75 -6.05 -2.11
N LEU A 96 0.09 -5.03 -2.29
CA LEU A 96 -0.19 -3.66 -1.84
C LEU A 96 -1.44 -3.10 -2.50
N ASP A 97 -1.60 -3.29 -3.80
CA ASP A 97 -2.79 -2.84 -4.54
C ASP A 97 -4.07 -3.54 -4.04
N SER A 98 -3.98 -4.84 -3.74
CA SER A 98 -5.08 -5.62 -3.17
C SER A 98 -5.48 -5.10 -1.78
N GLU A 99 -4.51 -4.90 -0.89
CA GLU A 99 -4.75 -4.40 0.46
C GLU A 99 -5.31 -2.97 0.43
N MET A 100 -4.82 -2.10 -0.45
CA MET A 100 -5.37 -0.76 -0.64
C MET A 100 -6.81 -0.79 -1.16
N LYS A 101 -7.14 -1.69 -2.08
CA LYS A 101 -8.52 -1.88 -2.55
C LYS A 101 -9.44 -2.34 -1.42
N ASN A 102 -8.98 -3.26 -0.59
CA ASN A 102 -9.74 -3.72 0.58
C ASN A 102 -9.95 -2.59 1.60
N LEU A 103 -8.89 -1.84 1.90
CA LEU A 103 -8.93 -0.68 2.80
C LEU A 103 -9.96 0.36 2.35
N ARG A 104 -9.98 0.71 1.06
CA ARG A 104 -10.96 1.66 0.49
C ARG A 104 -12.39 1.17 0.67
N LYS A 105 -12.64 -0.13 0.43
CA LYS A 105 -13.97 -0.72 0.60
C LYS A 105 -14.43 -0.64 2.05
N LEU A 106 -13.59 -1.11 2.99
CA LEU A 106 -13.90 -1.07 4.41
C LEU A 106 -14.12 0.36 4.92
N TYR A 107 -13.29 1.30 4.47
CA TYR A 107 -13.45 2.69 4.86
C TYR A 107 -14.71 3.34 4.29
N ALA A 108 -15.09 3.01 3.05
CA ALA A 108 -16.33 3.49 2.47
C ALA A 108 -17.56 2.94 3.21
N ASP A 109 -17.55 1.65 3.58
CA ASP A 109 -18.63 1.03 4.34
C ASP A 109 -18.72 1.60 5.76
N TYR A 110 -17.58 1.79 6.44
CA TYR A 110 -17.49 2.49 7.72
C TYR A 110 -18.06 3.91 7.65
N ARG A 111 -17.63 4.70 6.65
CA ARG A 111 -18.12 6.07 6.46
C ARG A 111 -19.60 6.13 6.15
N ARG A 112 -20.15 5.15 5.42
CA ARG A 112 -21.58 5.06 5.14
C ARG A 112 -22.36 4.82 6.43
N ASN A 113 -21.90 3.91 7.28
CA ASN A 113 -22.55 3.61 8.56
C ASN A 113 -22.58 4.84 9.50
N LEU A 114 -21.48 5.60 9.53
CA LEU A 114 -21.41 6.85 10.30
C LEU A 114 -22.33 7.97 9.79
N MET A 115 -22.69 7.97 8.50
CA MET A 115 -23.57 8.98 7.90
C MET A 115 -25.05 8.58 7.94
N SER A 116 -25.35 7.31 8.19
CA SER A 116 -26.72 6.80 8.29
C SER A 116 -27.35 6.96 9.66
N LEU A 117 -26.67 7.66 10.59
CA LEU A 117 -27.24 8.11 11.86
C LEU A 117 -27.91 9.48 11.73
#